data_AF-A0A1V9YL99-F1
#
_entry.id   AF-A0A1V9YL99-F1
#
_cell.length_a   1.000
_cell.length_b   1.000
_cell.length_c   1.000
_cell.angle_alpha   90.00
_cell.angle_beta   90.00
_cell.angle_gamma   90.00
#
_symmetry.space_group_name_H-M   'P 1'
#
loop_
_entity.id
_entity.type
_entity.pdbx_description
1 polymer ?
#
loop_
_entity_poly.entity_id
_entity_poly.type
_entity_poly.pdbx_seq_one_letter_code
_entity_poly.pdbx_strand_id
1 'polypeptide(L)'
;MEENQADVMLDLREGLKAVLIDVDGGNQEEDTRLLVDAKDIEIDALRKQCDDLRGALKARDMELAALRERYELLLAAVEQQDEAIAAIYATTGAPNTAQALAHYSELRESCLLLTAEKKMGRTAHEMLKAHLDSMGFDGLAVGHVVEALQAPGGGGRQDLALLNSALDQLLYAPADAESTTAPSCASFLHRRKSGRLSVSDFGLLESHVSPRRHSDPLFTDDEDNVPVRASLETLEEAPEELTYAGFLERLSLPGSRDLVDHIRRFLGSVLGPRGDGQPPTSSHFVDYPFLGTEDFEARCEGFFRGMDEQLQQHPAWRHAPESTLVAARDGIEKYVMDKLGHIPLLELPTSAEWQAEDAKLLRRMQTLSFVTPDMLDIKPCMRNEVVWSIAQDELRRINSFRSPGDKINCIVRCCSIIFSVLNLSRGDSLNRPGADDFLPVFIYLVLHSKIPGLYSNAEYIAAYRNPADLMSKAGYCFVNLRSAIEFIMVLEPTMLTIAPDEFDRLLAAAEADANDSS
;
A
#
# COMPACT_ATOMS: atom_id res chain seq x y z
N MET A 1 -13.32 32.37 -10.39
CA MET A 1 -12.13 32.03 -11.19
C MET A 1 -12.23 30.61 -11.73
N GLU A 2 -12.87 29.69 -11.01
CA GLU A 2 -13.16 28.31 -11.45
C GLU A 2 -14.28 28.22 -12.51
N GLU A 3 -15.31 29.09 -12.46
CA GLU A 3 -16.39 29.12 -13.47
C GLU A 3 -15.90 29.43 -14.89
N ASN A 4 -14.86 30.26 -15.03
CA ASN A 4 -14.28 30.57 -16.35
C ASN A 4 -13.39 29.44 -16.90
N GLN A 5 -12.93 28.49 -16.09
CA GLN A 5 -12.12 27.36 -16.57
C GLN A 5 -12.97 26.23 -17.14
N ALA A 6 -14.17 26.02 -16.59
CA ALA A 6 -15.11 25.02 -17.10
C ALA A 6 -15.68 25.42 -18.47
N ASP A 7 -16.03 26.70 -18.66
CA ASP A 7 -16.54 27.23 -19.93
C ASP A 7 -15.47 27.20 -21.03
N VAL A 8 -14.21 27.53 -20.71
CA VAL A 8 -13.09 27.48 -21.68
C VAL A 8 -12.76 26.04 -22.09
N MET A 9 -12.91 25.07 -21.18
CA MET A 9 -12.73 23.64 -21.48
C MET A 9 -13.88 23.06 -22.31
N LEU A 10 -15.12 23.53 -22.10
CA LEU A 10 -16.28 23.16 -22.91
C LEU A 10 -16.17 23.72 -24.34
N ASP A 11 -15.76 24.99 -24.49
CA ASP A 11 -15.52 25.60 -25.80
C ASP A 11 -14.36 24.95 -26.57
N LEU A 12 -13.30 24.53 -25.87
CA LEU A 12 -12.22 23.76 -26.48
C LEU A 12 -12.67 22.36 -26.91
N ARG A 13 -13.55 21.71 -26.13
CA ARG A 13 -14.09 20.37 -26.43
C ARG A 13 -15.05 20.39 -27.62
N GLU A 14 -15.91 21.40 -27.70
CA GLU A 14 -16.82 21.61 -28.83
C GLU A 14 -16.04 22.07 -30.08
N GLY A 15 -15.00 22.89 -29.91
CA GLY A 15 -14.09 23.28 -30.99
C GLY A 15 -13.30 22.11 -31.58
N LEU A 16 -12.82 21.17 -30.75
CA LEU A 16 -12.15 19.95 -31.22
C LEU A 16 -13.10 18.96 -31.90
N LYS A 17 -14.35 18.86 -31.44
CA LYS A 17 -15.39 18.08 -32.12
C LYS A 17 -15.74 18.66 -33.49
N ALA A 18 -15.82 19.99 -33.61
CA ALA A 18 -16.14 20.65 -34.87
C ALA A 18 -15.02 20.54 -35.92
N VAL A 19 -13.76 20.46 -35.50
CA VAL A 19 -12.60 20.28 -36.40
C VAL A 19 -12.47 18.84 -36.90
N LEU A 20 -13.06 17.85 -36.22
CA LEU A 20 -12.93 16.43 -36.58
C LEU A 20 -14.06 15.86 -37.47
N ILE A 21 -15.14 16.62 -37.71
CA ILE A 21 -16.30 16.13 -38.48
C ILE A 21 -16.08 16.22 -40.01
N ASP A 22 -15.01 16.85 -40.49
CA ASP A 22 -14.81 17.11 -41.93
C ASP A 22 -13.70 16.27 -42.59
N VAL A 23 -13.29 15.14 -41.99
CA VAL A 23 -12.32 14.22 -42.61
C VAL A 23 -12.85 12.78 -42.65
N ASP A 24 -13.07 12.32 -43.87
CA ASP A 24 -13.60 11.03 -44.31
C ASP A 24 -12.84 9.80 -43.78
N GLY A 25 -13.55 8.73 -43.38
CA GLY A 25 -13.01 7.38 -43.21
C GLY A 25 -13.33 6.66 -41.88
N GLY A 26 -14.37 5.81 -41.91
CA GLY A 26 -14.93 5.05 -40.78
C GLY A 26 -14.06 3.96 -40.12
N ASN A 27 -12.73 4.10 -40.11
CA ASN A 27 -11.81 3.26 -39.32
C ASN A 27 -11.16 4.03 -38.15
N GLN A 28 -11.23 5.36 -38.12
CA GLN A 28 -10.65 6.16 -37.04
C GLN A 28 -11.59 6.37 -35.84
N GLU A 29 -12.90 6.16 -35.98
CA GLU A 29 -13.86 6.34 -34.88
C GLU A 29 -13.72 5.26 -33.78
N GLU A 30 -13.40 4.01 -34.15
CA GLU A 30 -13.10 2.96 -33.15
C GLU A 30 -11.74 3.17 -32.49
N ASP A 31 -10.70 3.52 -33.27
CA ASP A 31 -9.37 3.82 -32.72
C ASP A 31 -9.38 5.07 -31.82
N THR A 32 -10.18 6.09 -32.14
CA THR A 32 -10.34 7.27 -31.29
C THR A 32 -11.19 6.99 -30.06
N ARG A 33 -12.21 6.13 -30.14
CA ARG A 33 -12.95 5.66 -28.95
C ARG A 33 -12.05 4.86 -28.00
N LEU A 34 -11.28 3.92 -28.52
CA LEU A 34 -10.32 3.14 -27.73
C LEU A 34 -9.25 4.03 -27.08
N LEU A 35 -8.80 5.08 -27.77
CA LEU A 35 -7.86 6.06 -27.23
C LEU A 35 -8.49 6.95 -26.14
N VAL A 36 -9.77 7.31 -26.29
CA VAL A 36 -10.52 8.07 -25.29
C VAL A 36 -10.75 7.21 -24.05
N ASP A 37 -11.18 5.97 -24.21
CA ASP A 37 -11.39 5.03 -23.10
C ASP A 37 -10.07 4.76 -22.35
N ALA A 38 -8.95 4.59 -23.08
CA ALA A 38 -7.63 4.43 -22.47
C ALA A 38 -7.19 5.68 -21.67
N LYS A 39 -7.51 6.88 -22.15
CA LYS A 39 -7.21 8.14 -21.44
C LYS A 39 -8.12 8.36 -20.24
N ASP A 40 -9.39 7.96 -20.31
CA ASP A 40 -10.31 8.06 -19.19
C ASP A 40 -9.88 7.10 -18.05
N ILE A 41 -9.41 5.89 -18.39
CA ILE A 41 -8.77 4.96 -17.44
C ILE A 41 -7.53 5.59 -16.78
N GLU A 42 -6.68 6.26 -17.57
CA GLU A 42 -5.49 6.95 -17.05
C GLU A 42 -5.85 8.12 -16.13
N ILE A 43 -6.87 8.91 -16.49
CA ILE A 43 -7.37 10.03 -15.68
C ILE A 43 -7.95 9.53 -14.36
N ASP A 44 -8.72 8.45 -14.36
CA ASP A 44 -9.29 7.89 -13.14
C ASP A 44 -8.21 7.26 -12.24
N ALA A 45 -7.19 6.63 -12.84
CA ALA A 45 -6.01 6.18 -12.10
C ALA A 45 -5.26 7.35 -11.44
N LEU A 46 -5.09 8.47 -12.16
CA LEU A 46 -4.45 9.68 -11.64
C LEU A 46 -5.29 10.36 -10.54
N ARG A 47 -6.61 10.40 -10.68
CA ARG A 47 -7.53 10.90 -9.64
C ARG A 47 -7.41 10.09 -8.36
N LYS A 48 -7.43 8.76 -8.48
CA LYS A 48 -7.24 7.86 -7.34
C LYS A 48 -5.87 8.06 -6.67
N GLN A 49 -4.80 8.24 -7.46
CA GLN A 49 -3.49 8.59 -6.92
C GLN A 49 -3.49 9.94 -6.18
N CYS A 50 -4.16 10.96 -6.72
CA CYS A 50 -4.30 12.25 -6.05
C CYS A 50 -5.03 12.14 -4.72
N ASP A 51 -6.08 11.31 -4.65
CA ASP A 51 -6.85 11.07 -3.43
C ASP A 51 -6.05 10.28 -2.40
N ASP A 52 -5.29 9.28 -2.84
CA ASP A 52 -4.34 8.54 -1.99
C ASP A 52 -3.28 9.48 -1.39
N LEU A 53 -2.68 10.34 -2.21
CA LEU A 53 -1.69 11.33 -1.76
C LEU A 53 -2.30 12.36 -0.80
N ARG A 54 -3.53 12.82 -1.05
CA ARG A 54 -4.26 13.72 -0.16
C ARG A 54 -4.55 13.05 1.19
N GLY A 55 -4.93 11.77 1.18
CA GLY A 55 -5.08 10.96 2.38
C GLY A 55 -3.76 10.84 3.16
N ALA A 56 -2.66 10.52 2.47
CA ALA A 56 -1.33 10.42 3.08
C ALA A 56 -0.88 11.75 3.73
N LEU A 57 -1.11 12.88 3.08
CA LEU A 57 -0.82 14.21 3.64
C LEU A 57 -1.62 14.46 4.92
N LYS A 58 -2.91 14.15 4.91
CA LYS A 58 -3.78 14.33 6.07
C LYS A 58 -3.40 13.41 7.24
N ALA A 59 -3.01 12.18 6.96
CA ALA A 59 -2.47 11.27 7.96
C ALA A 59 -1.20 11.86 8.62
N ARG A 60 -0.32 12.51 7.84
CA ARG A 60 0.85 13.24 8.37
C ARG A 60 0.47 14.46 9.19
N ASP A 61 -0.56 15.21 8.79
CA ASP A 61 -1.06 16.33 9.57
C ASP A 61 -1.64 15.89 10.92
N MET A 62 -2.35 14.75 10.96
CA MET A 62 -2.81 14.14 12.21
C MET A 62 -1.63 13.73 13.11
N GLU A 63 -0.57 13.16 12.55
CA GLU A 63 0.65 12.84 13.29
C GLU A 63 1.33 14.10 13.85
N LEU A 64 1.40 15.17 13.06
CA LEU A 64 1.94 16.46 13.50
C LEU A 64 1.10 17.06 14.62
N ALA A 65 -0.23 16.97 14.55
CA ALA A 65 -1.12 17.43 15.61
C ALA A 65 -0.91 16.65 16.91
N ALA A 66 -0.84 15.31 16.84
CA ALA A 66 -0.55 14.46 18.00
C ALA A 66 0.83 14.76 18.60
N LEU A 67 1.83 15.05 17.76
CA LEU A 67 3.18 15.42 18.23
C LEU A 67 3.19 16.79 18.92
N ARG A 68 2.40 17.75 18.44
CA ARG A 68 2.21 19.06 19.08
C ARG A 68 1.55 18.93 20.45
N GLU A 69 0.47 18.15 20.55
CA GLU A 69 -0.19 17.89 21.85
C GLU A 69 0.79 17.24 22.84
N ARG A 70 1.59 16.27 22.37
CA ARG A 70 2.62 15.65 23.21
C ARG A 70 3.71 16.62 23.64
N TYR A 71 4.09 17.56 22.77
CA TYR A 71 5.05 18.61 23.10
C TYR A 71 4.51 19.53 24.19
N GLU A 72 3.24 19.94 24.11
CA GLU A 72 2.57 20.76 25.13
C GLU A 72 2.50 20.03 26.48
N LEU A 73 2.13 18.74 26.48
CA LEU A 73 2.15 17.93 27.70
C LEU A 73 3.54 17.80 28.31
N LEU A 74 4.58 17.67 27.49
CA LEU A 74 5.96 17.64 27.97
C LEU A 74 6.36 18.98 28.59
N LEU A 75 5.92 20.09 28.00
CA LEU A 75 6.19 21.44 28.50
C LEU A 75 5.55 21.64 29.88
N ALA A 76 4.29 21.24 30.04
CA ALA A 76 3.58 21.28 31.32
C ALA A 76 4.23 20.35 32.37
N ALA A 77 4.71 19.16 31.97
CA ALA A 77 5.41 18.26 32.87
C ALA A 77 6.75 18.84 33.36
N VAL A 78 7.49 19.54 32.47
CA VAL A 78 8.72 20.25 32.85
C VAL A 78 8.40 21.40 33.81
N GLU A 79 7.33 22.16 33.59
CA GLU A 79 6.88 23.21 34.52
C GLU A 79 6.53 22.64 35.90
N GLN A 80 5.81 21.53 35.96
CA GLN A 80 5.51 20.84 37.24
C GLN A 80 6.77 20.31 37.94
N GLN A 81 7.76 19.83 37.18
CA GLN A 81 9.06 19.44 37.75
C GLN A 81 9.79 20.65 38.35
N ASP A 82 9.76 21.80 37.67
CA ASP A 82 10.36 23.04 38.18
C ASP A 82 9.67 23.53 39.46
N GLU A 83 8.35 23.43 39.55
CA GLU A 83 7.60 23.72 40.79
C GLU A 83 7.99 22.78 41.93
N ALA A 84 8.13 21.48 41.65
CA ALA A 84 8.58 20.50 42.64
C ALA A 84 10.01 20.78 43.12
N ILE A 85 10.93 21.10 42.20
CA ILE A 85 12.30 21.50 42.51
C ILE A 85 12.28 22.76 43.39
N ALA A 86 11.50 23.78 43.04
CA ALA A 86 11.35 25.00 43.82
C ALA A 86 10.81 24.72 45.24
N ALA A 87 9.83 23.84 45.38
CA ALA A 87 9.28 23.42 46.66
C ALA A 87 10.31 22.67 47.53
N ILE A 88 11.14 21.83 46.93
CA ILE A 88 12.24 21.13 47.63
C ILE A 88 13.28 22.13 48.15
N TYR A 89 13.67 23.12 47.34
CA TYR A 89 14.60 24.17 47.78
C TYR A 89 14.00 25.08 48.85
N ALA A 90 12.69 25.37 48.79
CA ALA A 90 12.00 26.14 49.83
C ALA A 90 11.93 25.41 51.18
N THR A 91 11.80 24.08 51.17
CA THR A 91 11.68 23.25 52.38
C THR A 91 13.02 22.84 52.99
N THR A 92 14.11 22.81 52.21
CA THR A 92 15.44 22.40 52.69
C THR A 92 16.27 23.51 53.36
N GLY A 93 15.80 24.77 53.36
CA GLY A 93 16.34 25.82 54.24
C GLY A 93 17.83 26.16 54.09
N ALA A 94 18.44 25.90 52.93
CA ALA A 94 19.85 26.20 52.70
C ALA A 94 20.10 27.73 52.54
N PRO A 95 21.24 28.27 53.03
CA PRO A 95 21.47 29.73 53.09
C PRO A 95 21.65 30.43 51.73
N ASN A 96 21.65 29.68 50.61
CA ASN A 96 21.81 30.20 49.25
C ASN A 96 20.65 29.81 48.30
N THR A 97 19.48 29.42 48.82
CA THR A 97 18.34 28.94 48.02
C THR A 97 17.88 29.90 46.93
N ALA A 98 17.84 31.21 47.20
CA ALA A 98 17.44 32.21 46.20
C ALA A 98 18.44 32.33 45.04
N GLN A 99 19.74 32.25 45.32
CA GLN A 99 20.80 32.26 44.28
C GLN A 99 20.83 30.94 43.50
N ALA A 100 20.59 29.81 44.15
CA ALA A 100 20.54 28.51 43.48
C ALA A 100 19.33 28.40 42.55
N LEU A 101 18.15 28.92 42.95
CA LEU A 101 16.97 29.00 42.08
C LEU A 101 17.21 29.93 40.88
N ALA A 102 17.82 31.10 41.10
CA ALA A 102 18.16 32.05 40.04
C ALA A 102 19.15 31.43 39.05
N HIS A 103 20.21 30.78 39.54
CA HIS A 103 21.19 30.10 38.69
C HIS A 103 20.57 28.92 37.91
N TYR A 104 19.64 28.18 38.51
CA TYR A 104 18.90 27.13 37.80
C TYR A 104 17.97 27.71 36.70
N SER A 105 17.26 28.80 36.99
CA SER A 105 16.41 29.50 36.03
C SER A 105 17.21 30.08 34.86
N GLU A 106 18.38 30.68 35.12
CA GLU A 106 19.29 31.20 34.09
C GLU A 106 19.89 30.06 33.24
N LEU A 107 20.28 28.94 33.86
CA LEU A 107 20.77 27.77 33.14
C LEU A 107 19.66 27.15 32.26
N ARG A 108 18.40 27.16 32.72
CA ARG A 108 17.22 26.74 31.97
C ARG A 108 16.95 27.65 30.77
N GLU A 109 16.91 28.96 30.97
CA GLU A 109 16.76 29.92 29.86
C GLU A 109 17.89 29.77 28.85
N SER A 110 19.14 29.61 29.32
CA SER A 110 20.29 29.36 28.45
C SER A 110 20.15 28.03 27.68
N CYS A 111 19.70 26.94 28.32
CA CYS A 111 19.45 25.66 27.65
C CYS A 111 18.29 25.71 26.66
N LEU A 112 17.19 26.42 26.98
CA LEU A 112 16.04 26.63 26.09
C LEU A 112 16.43 27.49 24.88
N LEU A 113 17.21 28.54 25.08
CA LEU A 113 17.76 29.36 24.01
C LEU A 113 18.75 28.54 23.15
N LEU A 114 19.63 27.75 23.76
CA LEU A 114 20.53 26.83 23.04
C LEU A 114 19.80 25.75 22.24
N THR A 115 18.65 25.26 22.73
CA THR A 115 17.82 24.30 21.99
C THR A 115 16.93 24.96 20.92
N ALA A 116 16.48 26.20 21.16
CA ALA A 116 15.80 27.02 20.15
C ALA A 116 16.74 27.45 19.02
N GLU A 117 17.97 27.84 19.35
CA GLU A 117 19.03 28.14 18.39
C GLU A 117 19.47 26.89 17.62
N LYS A 118 19.54 25.71 18.26
CA LYS A 118 19.80 24.44 17.56
C LYS A 118 18.63 23.97 16.67
N LYS A 119 17.38 24.32 16.99
CA LYS A 119 16.21 24.05 16.14
C LYS A 119 16.03 25.05 14.99
N MET A 120 16.69 26.20 15.07
CA MET A 120 16.64 27.24 14.04
C MET A 120 17.97 27.38 13.25
N GLY A 121 19.00 26.62 13.62
CA GLY A 121 20.35 26.71 13.05
C GLY A 121 20.60 25.91 11.77
N ARG A 122 19.58 25.25 11.20
CA ARG A 122 19.58 24.89 9.78
C ARG A 122 18.18 25.05 9.24
N THR A 123 17.85 26.26 8.81
CA THR A 123 16.70 26.47 7.93
C THR A 123 16.80 25.52 6.74
N ALA A 124 15.69 25.08 6.15
CA ALA A 124 15.71 24.21 4.96
C ALA A 124 16.62 24.80 3.86
N HIS A 125 16.70 26.13 3.81
CA HIS A 125 17.64 26.91 3.01
C HIS A 125 19.13 26.63 3.30
N GLU A 126 19.55 26.54 4.56
CA GLU A 126 20.93 26.24 4.96
C GLU A 126 21.30 24.77 4.81
N MET A 127 20.34 23.86 4.95
CA MET A 127 20.55 22.44 4.61
C MET A 127 20.73 22.26 3.12
N LEU A 128 19.91 22.94 2.31
CA LEU A 128 20.02 22.94 0.86
C LEU A 128 21.34 23.57 0.42
N LYS A 129 21.72 24.70 1.04
CA LYS A 129 22.97 25.40 0.77
C LYS A 129 24.20 24.54 1.12
N ALA A 130 24.24 23.93 2.31
CA ALA A 130 25.33 23.04 2.69
C ALA A 130 25.41 21.77 1.82
N HIS A 131 24.26 21.30 1.31
CA HIS A 131 24.21 20.17 0.39
C HIS A 131 24.68 20.54 -1.02
N LEU A 132 24.35 21.73 -1.51
CA LEU A 132 24.85 22.28 -2.78
C LEU A 132 26.35 22.61 -2.70
N ASP A 133 26.81 23.16 -1.58
CA ASP A 133 28.23 23.42 -1.30
C ASP A 133 29.02 22.10 -1.22
N SER A 134 28.46 21.05 -0.60
CA SER A 134 29.04 19.71 -0.55
C SER A 134 29.10 19.01 -1.92
N MET A 135 28.28 19.43 -2.89
CA MET A 135 28.31 18.96 -4.28
C MET A 135 29.22 19.81 -5.18
N GLY A 136 29.95 20.77 -4.62
CA GLY A 136 30.96 21.56 -5.33
C GLY A 136 30.41 22.75 -6.12
N PHE A 137 29.19 23.20 -5.85
CA PHE A 137 28.60 24.38 -6.48
C PHE A 137 28.95 25.64 -5.69
N ASP A 138 30.20 26.08 -5.76
CA ASP A 138 30.62 27.36 -5.17
C ASP A 138 30.04 28.54 -5.97
N GLY A 139 29.16 29.32 -5.34
CA GLY A 139 29.07 30.75 -5.63
C GLY A 139 27.94 31.28 -6.52
N LEU A 140 26.71 30.77 -6.43
CA LEU A 140 25.54 31.51 -6.90
C LEU A 140 24.51 31.69 -5.79
N ALA A 141 24.41 32.93 -5.31
CA ALA A 141 23.47 33.32 -4.27
C ALA A 141 22.04 33.00 -4.72
N VAL A 142 21.31 32.26 -3.88
CA VAL A 142 19.91 31.85 -4.07
C VAL A 142 18.98 33.04 -4.41
N GLY A 143 19.38 34.27 -4.03
CA GLY A 143 18.68 35.50 -4.42
C GLY A 143 18.53 35.68 -5.93
N HIS A 144 19.53 35.33 -6.74
CA HIS A 144 19.47 35.49 -8.20
C HIS A 144 18.51 34.49 -8.86
N VAL A 145 18.33 33.30 -8.28
CA VAL A 145 17.39 32.28 -8.78
C VAL A 145 15.95 32.69 -8.47
N VAL A 146 15.72 33.29 -7.30
CA VAL A 146 14.40 33.83 -6.92
C VAL A 146 14.06 35.07 -7.75
N GLU A 147 15.03 35.95 -8.04
CA GLU A 147 14.83 37.09 -8.98
C GLU A 147 14.59 36.61 -10.42
N ALA A 148 15.27 35.54 -10.88
CA ALA A 148 15.06 34.96 -12.20
C ALA A 148 13.69 34.27 -12.36
N LEU A 149 13.12 33.74 -11.28
CA LEU A 149 11.75 33.18 -11.25
C LEU A 149 10.67 34.27 -11.22
N GLN A 150 11.01 35.50 -10.82
CA GLN A 150 10.09 36.63 -10.73
C GLN A 150 10.17 37.58 -11.94
N ALA A 151 11.19 37.45 -12.80
CA ALA A 151 11.33 38.29 -13.99
C ALA A 151 10.46 37.78 -15.16
N PRO A 152 9.60 38.63 -15.75
CA PRO A 152 8.78 38.24 -16.89
C PRO A 152 9.62 38.31 -18.17
N GLY A 153 10.24 37.19 -18.55
CA GLY A 153 10.91 37.08 -19.84
C GLY A 153 11.97 35.98 -19.92
N GLY A 154 11.60 34.90 -20.61
CA GLY A 154 12.43 33.83 -21.18
C GLY A 154 13.91 33.74 -20.84
N GLY A 155 14.26 32.75 -20.00
CA GLY A 155 15.63 32.26 -19.81
C GLY A 155 15.72 30.96 -19.01
N GLY A 156 14.85 30.75 -18.02
CA GLY A 156 14.93 29.66 -17.03
C GLY A 156 14.71 28.22 -17.52
N ARG A 157 14.57 27.97 -18.83
CA ARG A 157 14.33 26.62 -19.38
C ARG A 157 15.61 25.79 -19.55
N GLN A 158 16.77 26.43 -19.73
CA GLN A 158 18.06 25.74 -19.88
C GLN A 158 18.64 25.33 -18.52
N ASP A 159 18.42 26.12 -17.47
CA ASP A 159 18.94 25.82 -16.12
C ASP A 159 18.13 24.72 -15.41
N LEU A 160 16.81 24.63 -15.67
CA LEU A 160 15.95 23.53 -15.18
C LEU A 160 16.30 22.18 -15.82
N ALA A 161 16.72 22.18 -17.09
CA ALA A 161 17.13 20.97 -17.80
C ALA A 161 18.45 20.41 -17.27
N LEU A 162 19.39 21.29 -16.89
CA LEU A 162 20.65 20.90 -16.25
C LEU A 162 20.42 20.36 -14.83
N LEU A 163 19.48 20.94 -14.08
CA LEU A 163 19.13 20.46 -12.74
C LEU A 163 18.45 19.08 -12.77
N ASN A 164 17.53 18.86 -13.71
CA ASN A 164 16.89 17.55 -13.90
C ASN A 164 17.87 16.48 -14.37
N SER A 165 18.82 16.83 -15.25
CA SER A 165 19.86 15.89 -15.69
C SER A 165 20.82 15.48 -14.56
N ALA A 166 21.06 16.34 -13.56
CA ALA A 166 21.88 16.02 -12.40
C ALA A 166 21.12 15.16 -11.37
N LEU A 167 19.81 15.36 -11.24
CA LEU A 167 18.92 14.53 -10.42
C LEU A 167 18.77 13.10 -10.98
N ASP A 168 18.69 12.93 -12.30
CA ASP A 168 18.59 11.61 -12.94
C ASP A 168 19.85 10.76 -12.76
N GLN A 169 21.03 11.39 -12.66
CA GLN A 169 22.29 10.67 -12.40
C GLN A 169 22.40 10.15 -10.95
N LEU A 170 21.68 10.77 -10.01
CA LEU A 170 21.62 10.36 -8.60
C LEU A 170 20.69 9.17 -8.36
N LEU A 171 19.65 9.01 -9.18
CA LEU A 171 18.68 7.91 -9.03
C LEU A 171 19.17 6.56 -9.57
N TYR A 172 20.30 6.52 -10.31
CA TYR A 172 20.77 5.31 -11.03
C TYR A 172 22.24 4.91 -10.80
N ALA A 173 22.90 5.33 -9.71
CA ALA A 173 24.26 4.85 -9.41
C ALA A 173 24.26 3.41 -8.82
N PRO A 174 25.04 2.46 -9.37
CA PRO A 174 25.09 1.08 -8.87
C PRO A 174 25.95 0.98 -7.60
N ALA A 175 25.47 0.19 -6.64
CA ALA A 175 26.10 0.00 -5.34
C ALA A 175 27.07 -1.19 -5.36
N ASP A 176 28.37 -0.92 -5.47
CA ASP A 176 29.44 -1.85 -5.10
C ASP A 176 30.53 -1.11 -4.31
N ALA A 177 30.60 -1.35 -2.99
CA ALA A 177 31.84 -1.30 -2.18
C ALA A 177 31.58 -1.75 -0.73
N GLU A 178 32.18 -2.88 -0.37
CA GLU A 178 32.21 -3.50 0.97
C GLU A 178 32.97 -2.66 2.03
N SER A 179 32.67 -2.85 3.33
CA SER A 179 33.66 -3.29 4.35
C SER A 179 33.10 -3.45 5.79
N THR A 180 33.01 -4.72 6.21
CA THR A 180 33.64 -5.34 7.41
C THR A 180 33.39 -4.83 8.84
N THR A 181 32.69 -5.61 9.68
CA THR A 181 33.24 -6.50 10.76
C THR A 181 32.15 -6.94 11.78
N ALA A 182 32.12 -8.24 12.10
CA ALA A 182 31.28 -8.89 13.13
C ALA A 182 31.99 -8.93 14.52
N PRO A 183 31.33 -9.40 15.62
CA PRO A 183 31.27 -10.85 15.86
C PRO A 183 30.02 -11.42 16.59
N SER A 184 29.63 -12.62 16.14
CA SER A 184 29.23 -13.85 16.85
C SER A 184 28.69 -13.83 18.29
N CYS A 185 27.53 -14.47 18.51
CA CYS A 185 27.43 -15.56 19.50
C CYS A 185 26.34 -16.57 19.11
N ALA A 186 26.69 -17.86 19.20
CA ALA A 186 25.91 -19.01 18.77
C ALA A 186 25.10 -19.66 19.91
N SER A 187 24.15 -20.50 19.48
CA SER A 187 23.52 -21.66 20.14
C SER A 187 22.56 -21.44 21.31
N PHE A 188 21.29 -21.86 21.16
CA PHE A 188 20.78 -23.12 21.75
C PHE A 188 19.43 -23.53 21.12
N LEU A 189 19.38 -24.79 20.69
CA LEU A 189 18.25 -25.47 20.05
C LEU A 189 17.15 -25.81 21.06
N HIS A 190 15.91 -25.38 20.81
CA HIS A 190 14.73 -26.16 21.22
C HIS A 190 13.66 -26.17 20.13
N ARG A 191 13.73 -27.25 19.36
CA ARG A 191 12.75 -27.77 18.41
C ARG A 191 11.39 -27.95 19.10
N ARG A 192 10.44 -27.05 18.83
CA ARG A 192 9.02 -27.30 19.05
C ARG A 192 8.33 -27.40 17.69
N LYS A 193 7.76 -28.57 17.44
CA LYS A 193 6.88 -28.84 16.30
C LYS A 193 5.57 -28.10 16.56
N SER A 194 5.24 -27.11 15.73
CA SER A 194 3.87 -26.62 15.59
C SER A 194 3.37 -26.99 14.20
N GLY A 195 2.14 -27.50 14.17
CA GLY A 195 1.57 -28.28 13.09
C GLY A 195 1.29 -27.46 11.84
N ARG A 196 1.51 -28.10 10.69
CA ARG A 196 0.96 -27.70 9.40
C ARG A 196 -0.56 -27.60 9.53
N LEU A 197 -1.11 -26.42 9.25
CA LEU A 197 -2.54 -26.27 9.01
C LEU A 197 -2.83 -26.83 7.61
N SER A 198 -3.85 -27.68 7.54
CA SER A 198 -4.23 -28.43 6.34
C SER A 198 -5.44 -27.76 5.71
N VAL A 199 -5.59 -27.86 4.39
CA VAL A 199 -6.73 -27.36 3.58
C VAL A 199 -8.10 -27.77 4.14
N SER A 200 -8.16 -28.81 4.98
CA SER A 200 -9.34 -29.24 5.72
C SER A 200 -9.81 -28.29 6.85
N ASP A 201 -8.97 -27.36 7.32
CA ASP A 201 -9.31 -26.44 8.42
C ASP A 201 -10.27 -25.31 7.99
N PHE A 202 -10.50 -25.15 6.67
CA PHE A 202 -11.43 -24.18 6.10
C PHE A 202 -12.87 -24.69 5.92
N GLY A 203 -13.22 -25.87 6.43
CA GLY A 203 -14.63 -26.29 6.55
C GLY A 203 -15.42 -26.46 5.23
N LEU A 204 -14.75 -26.73 4.11
CA LEU A 204 -15.40 -26.80 2.78
C LEU A 204 -15.67 -28.22 2.24
N LEU A 205 -15.66 -29.27 3.07
CA LEU A 205 -15.99 -30.63 2.61
C LEU A 205 -16.91 -31.35 3.59
N GLU A 206 -18.22 -31.13 3.46
CA GLU A 206 -19.17 -32.22 3.63
C GLU A 206 -19.43 -32.87 2.27
N SER A 207 -19.11 -34.15 2.22
CA SER A 207 -19.21 -35.04 1.08
C SER A 207 -20.67 -35.21 0.63
N HIS A 208 -21.08 -34.45 -0.37
CA HIS A 208 -22.17 -34.86 -1.27
C HIS A 208 -21.79 -34.55 -2.71
N VAL A 209 -21.72 -35.62 -3.51
CA VAL A 209 -21.62 -35.58 -4.97
C VAL A 209 -22.70 -34.65 -5.51
N SER A 210 -22.31 -33.58 -6.21
CA SER A 210 -23.23 -32.68 -6.91
C SER A 210 -22.58 -32.07 -8.16
N PRO A 211 -23.38 -31.73 -9.20
CA PRO A 211 -22.93 -31.72 -10.59
C PRO A 211 -22.26 -30.41 -11.00
N ARG A 212 -21.44 -30.51 -12.06
CA ARG A 212 -20.69 -29.43 -12.75
C ARG A 212 -21.41 -28.07 -12.71
N ARG A 213 -20.84 -27.11 -11.99
CA ARG A 213 -21.24 -25.69 -12.06
C ARG A 213 -20.60 -25.08 -13.29
N HIS A 214 -21.36 -24.98 -14.39
CA HIS A 214 -21.02 -24.10 -15.50
C HIS A 214 -21.60 -22.72 -15.21
N SER A 215 -20.76 -21.67 -15.32
CA SER A 215 -20.97 -20.23 -15.09
C SER A 215 -20.64 -19.69 -13.68
N ASP A 216 -19.65 -18.78 -13.62
CA ASP A 216 -19.32 -17.93 -12.47
C ASP A 216 -19.95 -16.53 -12.67
N PRO A 217 -20.94 -16.11 -11.85
CA PRO A 217 -21.63 -14.83 -11.98
C PRO A 217 -20.94 -13.66 -11.25
N LEU A 218 -19.72 -13.84 -10.73
CA LEU A 218 -19.08 -12.87 -9.81
C LEU A 218 -18.37 -11.69 -10.53
N PHE A 219 -18.19 -11.79 -11.84
CA PHE A 219 -17.53 -10.78 -12.68
C PHE A 219 -18.46 -10.25 -13.79
N THR A 220 -19.78 -10.42 -13.64
CA THR A 220 -20.72 -9.71 -14.50
C THR A 220 -20.96 -8.34 -13.92
N ASP A 221 -20.41 -7.33 -14.58
CA ASP A 221 -20.87 -5.96 -14.41
C ASP A 221 -22.32 -5.90 -14.92
N ASP A 222 -23.28 -5.82 -14.00
CA ASP A 222 -24.68 -5.47 -14.27
C ASP A 222 -24.86 -3.94 -14.31
N GLU A 223 -23.85 -3.18 -14.74
CA GLU A 223 -23.95 -1.72 -14.90
C GLU A 223 -24.20 -1.27 -16.36
N ASP A 224 -23.87 -2.08 -17.39
CA ASP A 224 -23.82 -1.55 -18.77
C ASP A 224 -24.73 -2.22 -19.82
N ASN A 225 -25.79 -2.96 -19.43
CA ASN A 225 -26.71 -3.49 -20.44
C ASN A 225 -28.18 -3.56 -20.02
N VAL A 226 -28.76 -2.42 -19.66
CA VAL A 226 -30.22 -2.24 -19.71
C VAL A 226 -30.59 -1.58 -21.03
N PRO A 227 -31.40 -2.22 -21.90
CA PRO A 227 -31.90 -1.55 -23.10
C PRO A 227 -32.83 -0.42 -22.67
N VAL A 228 -32.47 0.82 -23.02
CA VAL A 228 -33.21 2.05 -22.76
C VAL A 228 -34.65 1.91 -23.27
N ARG A 229 -35.57 1.60 -22.35
CA ARG A 229 -36.99 1.85 -22.51
C ARG A 229 -37.44 2.76 -21.38
N ALA A 230 -37.76 3.98 -21.79
CA ALA A 230 -38.19 5.08 -20.96
C ALA A 230 -39.16 4.68 -19.84
N SER A 231 -38.79 5.00 -18.60
CA SER A 231 -39.72 5.39 -17.54
C SER A 231 -38.98 6.40 -16.67
N LEU A 232 -39.36 7.66 -16.81
CA LEU A 232 -38.99 8.77 -15.93
C LEU A 232 -39.57 8.48 -14.56
N GLU A 233 -38.75 8.07 -13.58
CA GLU A 233 -39.03 8.22 -12.15
C GLU A 233 -37.74 7.96 -11.34
N THR A 234 -37.29 9.00 -10.61
CA THR A 234 -36.24 9.02 -9.56
C THR A 234 -34.83 8.56 -9.93
N LEU A 235 -33.98 9.52 -10.31
CA LEU A 235 -32.52 9.43 -10.11
C LEU A 235 -32.24 9.57 -8.61
N GLU A 236 -32.21 8.45 -7.87
CA GLU A 236 -31.49 8.41 -6.60
C GLU A 236 -30.00 8.45 -6.94
N GLU A 237 -29.32 9.55 -6.57
CA GLU A 237 -27.85 9.62 -6.61
C GLU A 237 -27.29 8.41 -5.84
N ALA A 238 -26.46 7.60 -6.51
CA ALA A 238 -25.75 6.52 -5.84
C ALA A 238 -24.98 7.11 -4.64
N PRO A 239 -25.07 6.50 -3.44
CA PRO A 239 -24.42 7.06 -2.27
C PRO A 239 -22.91 7.18 -2.51
N GLU A 240 -22.36 8.39 -2.43
CA GLU A 240 -20.92 8.64 -2.57
C GLU A 240 -20.14 7.69 -1.63
N GLU A 241 -19.34 6.80 -2.21
CA GLU A 241 -18.49 5.90 -1.44
C GLU A 241 -17.45 6.70 -0.64
N LEU A 242 -17.28 6.36 0.64
CA LEU A 242 -16.34 7.06 1.51
C LEU A 242 -14.90 6.81 1.05
N THR A 243 -14.27 7.85 0.50
CA THR A 243 -12.84 7.79 0.12
C THR A 243 -11.93 7.73 1.35
N TYR A 244 -10.69 7.25 1.18
CA TYR A 244 -9.71 7.21 2.28
C TYR A 244 -9.41 8.60 2.86
N ALA A 245 -9.35 9.64 2.02
CA ALA A 245 -9.20 11.02 2.46
C ALA A 245 -10.42 11.51 3.26
N GLY A 246 -11.64 11.16 2.82
CA GLY A 246 -12.88 11.46 3.54
C GLY A 246 -12.98 10.71 4.87
N PHE A 247 -12.50 9.47 4.93
CA PHE A 247 -12.38 8.70 6.17
C PHE A 247 -11.46 9.43 7.18
N LEU A 248 -10.25 9.83 6.76
CA LEU A 248 -9.31 10.55 7.63
C LEU A 248 -9.87 11.90 8.07
N GLU A 249 -10.64 12.59 7.23
CA GLU A 249 -11.37 13.79 7.62
C GLU A 249 -12.30 13.54 8.78
N ARG A 250 -13.18 12.56 8.64
CA ARG A 250 -14.18 12.25 9.65
C ARG A 250 -13.55 11.70 10.93
N LEU A 251 -12.44 10.97 10.81
CA LEU A 251 -11.65 10.48 11.94
C LEU A 251 -10.94 11.63 12.67
N SER A 252 -10.52 12.69 11.97
CA SER A 252 -9.87 13.86 12.57
C SER A 252 -10.82 14.80 13.33
N LEU A 253 -12.14 14.64 13.16
CA LEU A 253 -13.12 15.46 13.86
C LEU A 253 -13.08 15.18 15.38
N PRO A 254 -13.30 16.20 16.24
CA PRO A 254 -13.29 16.03 17.69
C PRO A 254 -14.27 14.96 18.20
N GLY A 255 -15.36 14.72 17.45
CA GLY A 255 -16.36 13.72 17.77
C GLY A 255 -15.88 12.27 17.65
N SER A 256 -14.73 12.01 17.01
CA SER A 256 -14.13 10.67 16.83
C SER A 256 -12.85 10.48 17.65
N ARG A 257 -12.60 11.36 18.63
CA ARG A 257 -11.33 11.40 19.40
C ARG A 257 -11.04 10.09 20.14
N ASP A 258 -12.06 9.47 20.69
CA ASP A 258 -11.99 8.18 21.39
C ASP A 258 -11.51 7.04 20.45
N LEU A 259 -11.99 7.01 19.21
CA LEU A 259 -11.50 6.05 18.19
C LEU A 259 -10.02 6.31 17.86
N VAL A 260 -9.63 7.57 17.68
CA VAL A 260 -8.23 7.96 17.43
C VAL A 260 -7.34 7.57 18.62
N ASP A 261 -7.81 7.80 19.84
CA ASP A 261 -7.08 7.43 21.05
C ASP A 261 -6.95 5.91 21.19
N HIS A 262 -7.97 5.15 20.79
CA HIS A 262 -7.89 3.68 20.77
C HIS A 262 -6.85 3.19 19.75
N ILE A 263 -6.88 3.72 18.51
CA ILE A 263 -5.88 3.44 17.48
C ILE A 263 -4.47 3.80 17.99
N ARG A 264 -4.30 4.98 18.61
CA ARG A 264 -3.02 5.43 19.17
C ARG A 264 -2.52 4.50 20.26
N ARG A 265 -3.37 4.08 21.19
CA ARG A 265 -3.00 3.14 22.27
C ARG A 265 -2.59 1.80 21.71
N PHE A 266 -3.30 1.28 20.71
CA PHE A 266 -2.93 0.04 20.04
C PHE A 266 -1.56 0.16 19.35
N LEU A 267 -1.37 1.17 18.51
CA LEU A 267 -0.08 1.43 17.86
C LEU A 267 1.05 1.61 18.87
N GLY A 268 0.82 2.36 19.96
CA GLY A 268 1.78 2.56 21.03
C GLY A 268 2.11 1.28 21.81
N SER A 269 1.13 0.38 21.99
CA SER A 269 1.36 -0.91 22.64
C SER A 269 2.28 -1.83 21.82
N VAL A 270 2.40 -1.60 20.50
CA VAL A 270 3.30 -2.34 19.60
C VAL A 270 4.63 -1.59 19.38
N LEU A 271 4.57 -0.34 18.93
CA LEU A 271 5.75 0.42 18.50
C LEU A 271 6.38 1.25 19.63
N GLY A 272 5.76 1.29 20.79
CA GLY A 272 6.20 2.12 21.90
C GLY A 272 5.98 3.61 21.66
N PRO A 273 6.38 4.45 22.64
CA PRO A 273 6.13 5.89 22.59
C PRO A 273 6.90 6.62 21.49
N ARG A 274 7.95 6.03 20.94
CA ARG A 274 8.79 6.66 19.90
C ARG A 274 8.48 6.16 18.49
N GLY A 275 7.67 5.12 18.36
CA GLY A 275 7.39 4.50 17.07
C GLY A 275 8.52 3.61 16.54
N ASP A 276 9.53 3.31 17.37
CA ASP A 276 10.75 2.57 17.01
C ASP A 276 10.75 1.12 17.52
N GLY A 277 9.63 0.65 18.07
CA GLY A 277 9.50 -0.67 18.68
C GLY A 277 10.15 -0.79 20.06
N GLN A 278 10.68 0.29 20.63
CA GLN A 278 11.36 0.25 21.94
C GLN A 278 10.38 0.47 23.10
N PRO A 279 10.61 -0.19 24.25
CA PRO A 279 9.76 -0.02 25.41
C PRO A 279 9.81 1.41 25.98
N PRO A 280 8.72 1.87 26.62
CA PRO A 280 8.70 3.15 27.31
C PRO A 280 9.69 3.18 28.48
N THR A 281 10.61 4.15 28.47
CA THR A 281 11.44 4.50 29.64
C THR A 281 10.64 5.21 30.74
N SER A 282 11.22 5.30 31.95
CA SER A 282 10.61 5.98 33.13
C SER A 282 10.23 7.45 32.91
N SER A 283 10.78 8.09 31.88
CA SER A 283 10.46 9.46 31.47
C SER A 283 9.22 9.57 30.58
N HIS A 284 8.71 8.46 30.05
CA HIS A 284 7.51 8.48 29.20
C HIS A 284 6.26 8.24 30.04
N PHE A 285 5.32 9.18 29.97
CA PHE A 285 3.97 8.95 30.47
C PHE A 285 3.14 8.31 29.35
N VAL A 286 2.78 7.04 29.52
CA VAL A 286 1.95 6.29 28.57
C VAL A 286 0.72 5.73 29.27
N ASP A 287 -0.41 5.76 28.57
CA ASP A 287 -1.71 5.29 29.05
C ASP A 287 -2.08 3.91 28.46
N TYR A 288 -1.08 3.14 28.05
CA TYR A 288 -1.22 1.82 27.44
C TYR A 288 -0.13 0.86 27.95
N PRO A 289 -0.41 -0.46 28.03
CA PRO A 289 0.61 -1.46 28.27
C PRO A 289 1.47 -1.64 27.01
N PHE A 290 2.80 -1.64 27.16
CA PHE A 290 3.71 -1.97 26.07
C PHE A 290 3.95 -3.48 26.01
N LEU A 291 3.67 -4.08 24.86
CA LEU A 291 3.77 -5.52 24.61
C LEU A 291 4.68 -5.85 23.41
N GLY A 292 5.13 -4.84 22.66
CA GLY A 292 5.94 -5.06 21.46
C GLY A 292 5.21 -5.96 20.45
N THR A 293 5.93 -6.96 19.96
CA THR A 293 5.46 -7.97 18.98
C THR A 293 4.92 -9.24 19.64
N GLU A 294 4.79 -9.28 20.97
CA GLU A 294 4.18 -10.43 21.66
C GLU A 294 2.70 -10.57 21.27
N ASP A 295 2.31 -11.81 20.95
CA ASP A 295 0.97 -12.21 20.48
C ASP A 295 0.38 -11.25 19.43
N PHE A 296 1.24 -10.76 18.53
CA PHE A 296 0.92 -9.68 17.60
C PHE A 296 -0.31 -9.97 16.74
N GLU A 297 -0.39 -11.16 16.14
CA GLU A 297 -1.50 -11.57 15.28
C GLU A 297 -2.84 -11.57 16.05
N ALA A 298 -2.90 -12.24 17.20
CA ALA A 298 -4.10 -12.29 18.04
C ALA A 298 -4.53 -10.90 18.54
N ARG A 299 -3.56 -10.01 18.80
CA ARG A 299 -3.82 -8.63 19.19
C ARG A 299 -4.34 -7.78 18.04
N CYS A 300 -3.82 -7.95 16.83
CA CYS A 300 -4.39 -7.33 15.63
C CYS A 300 -5.83 -7.78 15.41
N GLU A 301 -6.10 -9.09 15.49
CA GLU A 301 -7.44 -9.65 15.34
C GLU A 301 -8.41 -9.07 16.38
N GLY A 302 -8.01 -9.09 17.67
CA GLY A 302 -8.81 -8.52 18.76
C GLY A 302 -9.04 -7.03 18.61
N PHE A 303 -8.03 -6.28 18.15
CA PHE A 303 -8.14 -4.85 17.90
C PHE A 303 -9.13 -4.55 16.77
N PHE A 304 -9.00 -5.16 15.60
CA PHE A 304 -9.88 -4.87 14.47
C PHE A 304 -11.32 -5.29 14.74
N ARG A 305 -11.53 -6.44 15.40
CA ARG A 305 -12.87 -6.87 15.85
C ARG A 305 -13.48 -5.88 16.84
N GLY A 306 -12.71 -5.43 17.83
CA GLY A 306 -13.17 -4.43 18.80
C GLY A 306 -13.48 -3.07 18.15
N MET A 307 -12.68 -2.65 17.17
CA MET A 307 -12.93 -1.42 16.41
C MET A 307 -14.21 -1.50 15.57
N ASP A 308 -14.53 -2.65 15.00
CA ASP A 308 -15.80 -2.86 14.29
C ASP A 308 -17.00 -2.68 15.22
N GLU A 309 -17.01 -3.36 16.37
CA GLU A 309 -18.07 -3.23 17.37
C GLU A 309 -18.23 -1.79 17.86
N GLN A 310 -17.11 -1.08 18.08
CA GLN A 310 -17.12 0.32 18.48
C GLN A 310 -17.67 1.22 17.38
N LEU A 311 -17.22 1.08 16.13
CA LEU A 311 -17.69 1.88 15.00
C LEU A 311 -19.21 1.79 14.83
N GLN A 312 -19.80 0.60 14.95
CA GLN A 312 -21.24 0.39 14.81
C GLN A 312 -22.05 1.15 15.86
N GLN A 313 -21.53 1.28 17.09
CA GLN A 313 -22.23 1.91 18.20
C GLN A 313 -21.87 3.39 18.37
N HIS A 314 -20.79 3.84 17.75
CA HIS A 314 -20.18 5.14 17.99
C HIS A 314 -21.11 6.30 17.54
N PRO A 315 -21.36 7.34 18.37
CA PRO A 315 -22.29 8.41 18.04
C PRO A 315 -22.06 9.12 16.70
N ALA A 316 -20.79 9.30 16.30
CA ALA A 316 -20.43 9.92 15.03
C ALA A 316 -20.55 9.00 13.80
N TRP A 317 -20.67 7.68 13.98
CA TRP A 317 -20.62 6.68 12.90
C TRP A 317 -21.87 5.78 12.83
N ARG A 318 -22.59 5.56 13.93
CA ARG A 318 -23.78 4.68 14.04
C ARG A 318 -24.94 4.98 13.09
N HIS A 319 -24.97 6.16 12.47
CA HIS A 319 -25.99 6.57 11.51
C HIS A 319 -25.49 6.53 10.06
N ALA A 320 -24.23 6.16 9.84
CA ALA A 320 -23.68 5.98 8.51
C ALA A 320 -24.26 4.70 7.89
N PRO A 321 -24.43 4.65 6.55
CA PRO A 321 -24.83 3.43 5.87
C PRO A 321 -23.75 2.36 5.99
N GLU A 322 -24.13 1.09 5.85
CA GLU A 322 -23.21 -0.04 6.01
C GLU A 322 -21.99 0.05 5.06
N SER A 323 -22.18 0.52 3.83
CA SER A 323 -21.07 0.74 2.88
C SER A 323 -20.02 1.73 3.41
N THR A 324 -20.45 2.80 4.08
CA THR A 324 -19.57 3.77 4.73
C THR A 324 -18.87 3.17 5.96
N LEU A 325 -19.55 2.29 6.71
CA LEU A 325 -18.93 1.58 7.84
C LEU A 325 -17.86 0.59 7.36
N VAL A 326 -18.12 -0.15 6.28
CA VAL A 326 -17.12 -1.01 5.62
C VAL A 326 -15.90 -0.20 5.18
N ALA A 327 -16.11 0.91 4.47
CA ALA A 327 -15.02 1.80 4.06
C ALA A 327 -14.25 2.38 5.25
N ALA A 328 -14.92 2.65 6.38
CA ALA A 328 -14.27 3.12 7.60
C ALA A 328 -13.40 2.01 8.25
N ARG A 329 -13.89 0.76 8.27
CA ARG A 329 -13.11 -0.40 8.74
C ARG A 329 -11.85 -0.59 7.88
N ASP A 330 -12.00 -0.50 6.56
CA ASP A 330 -10.88 -0.54 5.62
C ASP A 330 -9.89 0.61 5.85
N GLY A 331 -10.40 1.82 6.11
CA GLY A 331 -9.58 2.97 6.46
C GLY A 331 -8.75 2.77 7.74
N ILE A 332 -9.35 2.15 8.77
CA ILE A 332 -8.65 1.81 10.02
C ILE A 332 -7.59 0.72 9.77
N GLU A 333 -7.94 -0.36 9.06
CA GLU A 333 -6.99 -1.41 8.66
C GLU A 333 -5.81 -0.80 7.92
N LYS A 334 -6.08 0.05 6.91
CA LYS A 334 -5.05 0.73 6.13
C LYS A 334 -4.15 1.60 7.02
N TYR A 335 -4.74 2.46 7.85
CA TYR A 335 -3.96 3.35 8.72
C TYR A 335 -3.05 2.60 9.70
N VAL A 336 -3.54 1.50 10.28
CA VAL A 336 -2.79 0.70 11.25
C VAL A 336 -1.74 -0.15 10.56
N MET A 337 -2.11 -0.87 9.50
CA MET A 337 -1.22 -1.79 8.82
C MET A 337 -0.17 -1.09 7.94
N ASP A 338 -0.39 0.18 7.55
CA ASP A 338 0.68 0.99 6.94
C ASP A 338 1.85 1.21 7.90
N LYS A 339 1.58 1.28 9.20
CA LYS A 339 2.60 1.45 10.24
C LYS A 339 3.17 0.12 10.70
N LEU A 340 2.32 -0.90 10.82
CA LEU A 340 2.68 -2.18 11.44
C LEU A 340 3.01 -3.30 10.46
N GLY A 341 2.66 -3.18 9.17
CA GLY A 341 2.72 -4.28 8.20
C GLY A 341 4.13 -4.83 7.93
N HIS A 342 5.18 -4.08 8.28
CA HIS A 342 6.55 -4.58 8.23
C HIS A 342 6.82 -5.67 9.28
N ILE A 343 6.18 -5.60 10.45
CA ILE A 343 6.35 -6.56 11.55
C ILE A 343 6.03 -7.99 11.11
N PRO A 344 4.82 -8.31 10.63
CA PRO A 344 4.49 -9.68 10.24
C PRO A 344 5.21 -10.14 8.96
N LEU A 345 5.67 -9.23 8.11
CA LEU A 345 6.40 -9.58 6.90
C LEU A 345 7.89 -9.81 7.13
N LEU A 346 8.50 -9.19 8.15
CA LEU A 346 9.96 -9.13 8.31
C LEU A 346 10.47 -9.53 9.70
N GLU A 347 9.71 -9.32 10.77
CA GLU A 347 10.22 -9.38 12.14
C GLU A 347 9.74 -10.58 12.94
N LEU A 348 8.56 -11.13 12.63
CA LEU A 348 8.02 -12.26 13.37
C LEU A 348 8.77 -13.57 13.04
N PRO A 349 8.81 -14.53 13.97
CA PRO A 349 9.38 -15.85 13.69
C PRO A 349 8.74 -16.54 12.47
N THR A 350 7.43 -16.38 12.30
CA THR A 350 6.67 -16.90 11.15
C THR A 350 7.10 -16.26 9.83
N SER A 351 7.59 -15.02 9.84
CA SER A 351 8.09 -14.33 8.65
C SER A 351 9.26 -15.09 8.00
N ALA A 352 10.13 -15.70 8.82
CA ALA A 352 11.24 -16.49 8.30
C ALA A 352 10.77 -17.76 7.58
N GLU A 353 9.68 -18.37 8.04
CA GLU A 353 9.06 -19.51 7.37
C GLU A 353 8.47 -19.10 6.02
N TRP A 354 7.76 -17.97 5.98
CA TRP A 354 7.19 -17.44 4.74
C TRP A 354 8.27 -17.04 3.73
N GLN A 355 9.35 -16.39 4.18
CA GLN A 355 10.49 -16.03 3.33
C GLN A 355 11.22 -17.26 2.76
N ALA A 356 11.28 -18.36 3.52
CA ALA A 356 11.85 -19.61 3.03
C ALA A 356 10.98 -20.23 1.91
N GLU A 357 9.65 -20.15 2.03
CA GLU A 357 8.74 -20.58 0.96
C GLU A 357 8.78 -19.62 -0.24
N ASP A 358 8.93 -18.31 -0.03
CA ASP A 358 9.14 -17.34 -1.11
C ASP A 358 10.37 -17.66 -1.96
N ALA A 359 11.49 -18.01 -1.31
CA ALA A 359 12.71 -18.39 -2.01
C ALA A 359 12.50 -19.64 -2.88
N LYS A 360 11.71 -20.62 -2.41
CA LYS A 360 11.36 -21.81 -3.19
C LYS A 360 10.42 -21.47 -4.35
N LEU A 361 9.40 -20.66 -4.10
CA LEU A 361 8.44 -20.24 -5.13
C LEU A 361 9.14 -19.47 -6.24
N LEU A 362 10.01 -18.51 -5.89
CA LEU A 362 10.76 -17.73 -6.86
C LEU A 362 11.68 -18.63 -7.69
N ARG A 363 12.39 -19.56 -7.05
CA ARG A 363 13.22 -20.56 -7.75
C ARG A 363 12.37 -21.40 -8.71
N ARG A 364 11.20 -21.86 -8.27
CA ARG A 364 10.27 -22.61 -9.13
C ARG A 364 9.85 -21.78 -10.34
N MET A 365 9.41 -20.54 -10.14
CA MET A 365 9.04 -19.62 -11.22
C MET A 365 10.19 -19.38 -12.22
N GLN A 366 11.43 -19.31 -11.75
CA GLN A 366 12.61 -19.19 -12.61
C GLN A 366 12.84 -20.47 -13.42
N THR A 367 12.89 -21.63 -12.77
CA THR A 367 13.15 -22.92 -13.44
C THR A 367 12.05 -23.35 -14.40
N LEU A 368 10.81 -22.89 -14.18
CA LEU A 368 9.64 -23.20 -15.01
C LEU A 368 9.33 -22.11 -16.04
N SER A 369 10.22 -21.14 -16.26
CA SER A 369 9.95 -20.05 -17.22
C SER A 369 9.84 -20.51 -18.68
N PHE A 370 10.16 -21.77 -18.98
CA PHE A 370 9.96 -22.36 -20.30
C PHE A 370 8.50 -22.76 -20.57
N VAL A 371 7.63 -22.79 -19.54
CA VAL A 371 6.23 -23.20 -19.69
C VAL A 371 5.50 -22.21 -20.59
N THR A 372 4.95 -22.72 -21.69
CA THR A 372 4.22 -21.93 -22.68
C THR A 372 2.71 -21.98 -22.43
N PRO A 373 1.93 -21.04 -23.00
CA PRO A 373 0.47 -21.07 -22.89
C PRO A 373 -0.16 -22.37 -23.41
N ASP A 374 0.42 -22.97 -24.46
CA ASP A 374 -0.04 -24.25 -25.03
C ASP A 374 0.07 -25.41 -24.03
N MET A 375 1.10 -25.43 -23.19
CA MET A 375 1.31 -26.48 -22.19
C MET A 375 0.26 -26.45 -21.07
N LEU A 376 -0.38 -25.28 -20.87
CA LEU A 376 -1.48 -25.07 -19.91
C LEU A 376 -2.85 -25.06 -20.59
N ASP A 377 -2.94 -25.53 -21.83
CA ASP A 377 -4.18 -25.61 -22.62
C ASP A 377 -4.88 -24.24 -22.83
N ILE A 378 -4.12 -23.13 -22.80
CA ILE A 378 -4.66 -21.78 -23.02
C ILE A 378 -4.97 -21.58 -24.50
N LYS A 379 -6.23 -21.36 -24.86
CA LYS A 379 -6.65 -21.20 -26.26
C LYS A 379 -6.07 -19.92 -26.88
N PRO A 380 -5.72 -19.90 -28.19
CA PRO A 380 -5.20 -18.71 -28.86
C PRO A 380 -6.08 -17.46 -28.76
N CYS A 381 -7.41 -17.61 -28.71
CA CYS A 381 -8.33 -16.48 -28.57
C CYS A 381 -8.20 -15.73 -27.22
N MET A 382 -7.59 -16.37 -26.22
CA MET A 382 -7.39 -15.80 -24.88
C MET A 382 -5.99 -15.20 -24.70
N ARG A 383 -5.13 -15.30 -25.72
CA ARG A 383 -3.73 -14.83 -25.69
C ARG A 383 -3.68 -13.39 -26.18
N ASN A 384 -3.76 -12.46 -25.23
CA ASN A 384 -3.56 -11.05 -25.49
C ASN A 384 -2.36 -10.56 -24.66
N GLU A 385 -1.18 -10.54 -25.27
CA GLU A 385 0.09 -10.20 -24.60
C GLU A 385 0.06 -8.81 -23.96
N VAL A 386 -0.60 -7.83 -24.59
CA VAL A 386 -0.73 -6.47 -24.03
C VAL A 386 -1.52 -6.53 -22.73
N VAL A 387 -2.67 -7.19 -22.73
CA VAL A 387 -3.52 -7.26 -21.54
C VAL A 387 -2.90 -8.14 -20.45
N TRP A 388 -2.21 -9.21 -20.83
CA TRP A 388 -1.44 -10.04 -19.92
C TRP A 388 -0.34 -9.25 -19.22
N SER A 389 0.37 -8.38 -19.95
CA SER A 389 1.35 -7.47 -19.36
C SER A 389 0.70 -6.53 -18.35
N ILE A 390 -0.43 -5.89 -18.70
CA ILE A 390 -1.15 -4.97 -17.80
C ILE A 390 -1.63 -5.70 -16.53
N ALA A 391 -2.17 -6.92 -16.67
CA ALA A 391 -2.59 -7.72 -15.52
C ALA A 391 -1.42 -8.09 -14.61
N GLN A 392 -0.27 -8.48 -15.19
CA GLN A 392 0.95 -8.75 -14.43
C GLN A 392 1.48 -7.50 -13.72
N ASP A 393 1.46 -6.35 -14.39
CA ASP A 393 1.88 -5.07 -13.78
C ASP A 393 1.01 -4.71 -12.58
N GLU A 394 -0.31 -4.88 -12.67
CA GLU A 394 -1.20 -4.69 -11.53
C GLU A 394 -0.90 -5.66 -10.37
N LEU A 395 -0.58 -6.92 -10.67
CA LEU A 395 -0.19 -7.88 -9.64
C LEU A 395 1.16 -7.53 -9.00
N ARG A 396 2.14 -7.07 -9.79
CA ARG A 396 3.48 -6.66 -9.30
C ARG A 396 3.40 -5.51 -8.28
N ARG A 397 2.37 -4.66 -8.36
CA ARG A 397 2.14 -3.57 -7.41
C ARG A 397 1.82 -4.04 -5.98
N ILE A 398 1.55 -5.32 -5.75
CA ILE A 398 1.26 -5.87 -4.41
C ILE A 398 2.32 -5.49 -3.36
N ASN A 399 3.59 -5.38 -3.76
CA ASN A 399 4.70 -5.00 -2.89
C ASN A 399 4.80 -3.50 -2.63
N SER A 400 4.12 -2.67 -3.42
CA SER A 400 4.05 -1.22 -3.23
C SER A 400 3.07 -0.81 -2.13
N PHE A 401 2.24 -1.74 -1.65
CA PHE A 401 1.23 -1.51 -0.63
C PHE A 401 1.59 -2.21 0.69
N ARG A 402 1.11 -1.67 1.80
CA ARG A 402 1.31 -2.24 3.15
C ARG A 402 0.03 -2.83 3.74
N SER A 403 -1.12 -2.22 3.51
CA SER A 403 -2.40 -2.73 3.99
C SER A 403 -2.81 -4.05 3.31
N PRO A 404 -3.40 -5.02 4.05
CA PRO A 404 -3.95 -6.25 3.46
C PRO A 404 -5.01 -5.96 2.39
N GLY A 405 -5.89 -4.99 2.65
CA GLY A 405 -6.90 -4.52 1.70
C GLY A 405 -6.34 -4.01 0.37
N ASP A 406 -5.32 -3.15 0.38
CA ASP A 406 -4.72 -2.66 -0.87
C ASP A 406 -3.97 -3.77 -1.63
N LYS A 407 -3.33 -4.70 -0.91
CA LYS A 407 -2.67 -5.87 -1.50
C LYS A 407 -3.66 -6.81 -2.19
N ILE A 408 -4.78 -7.15 -1.55
CA ILE A 408 -5.80 -8.01 -2.20
C ILE A 408 -6.47 -7.29 -3.38
N ASN A 409 -6.59 -5.96 -3.33
CA ASN A 409 -7.11 -5.18 -4.45
C ASN A 409 -6.21 -5.23 -5.70
N CYS A 410 -4.89 -5.40 -5.57
CA CYS A 410 -4.03 -5.71 -6.73
C CYS A 410 -4.42 -7.03 -7.40
N ILE A 411 -4.72 -8.05 -6.59
CA ILE A 411 -5.16 -9.37 -7.08
C ILE A 411 -6.51 -9.22 -7.80
N VAL A 412 -7.46 -8.50 -7.20
CA VAL A 412 -8.78 -8.26 -7.81
C VAL A 412 -8.67 -7.51 -9.14
N ARG A 413 -7.82 -6.49 -9.22
CA ARG A 413 -7.57 -5.74 -10.47
C ARG A 413 -6.97 -6.64 -11.54
N CYS A 414 -5.93 -7.41 -11.21
CA CYS A 414 -5.35 -8.41 -12.10
C CYS A 414 -6.41 -9.40 -12.62
N CYS A 415 -7.22 -10.00 -11.73
CA CYS A 415 -8.29 -10.92 -12.12
C CYS A 415 -9.32 -10.24 -13.03
N SER A 416 -9.75 -9.03 -12.69
CA SER A 416 -10.75 -8.28 -13.48
C SER A 416 -10.27 -8.01 -14.90
N ILE A 417 -9.00 -7.61 -15.06
CA ILE A 417 -8.37 -7.40 -16.38
C ILE A 417 -8.39 -8.69 -17.22
N ILE A 418 -8.08 -9.84 -16.61
CA ILE A 418 -8.14 -11.15 -17.29
C ILE A 418 -9.58 -11.45 -17.73
N PHE A 419 -10.56 -11.29 -16.84
CA PHE A 419 -11.97 -11.53 -17.15
C PHE A 419 -12.50 -10.63 -18.27
N SER A 420 -12.06 -9.36 -18.34
CA SER A 420 -12.41 -8.46 -19.45
C SER A 420 -12.00 -9.04 -20.81
N VAL A 421 -10.80 -9.63 -20.94
CA VAL A 421 -10.35 -10.26 -22.19
C VAL A 421 -11.07 -11.57 -22.48
N LEU A 422 -11.28 -12.39 -21.45
CA LEU A 422 -12.06 -13.62 -21.60
C LEU A 422 -13.49 -13.31 -22.07
N ASN A 423 -14.03 -12.15 -21.68
CA ASN A 423 -15.31 -11.67 -22.15
C ASN A 423 -15.27 -11.13 -23.60
N LEU A 424 -14.19 -10.47 -24.03
CA LEU A 424 -14.06 -9.98 -25.40
C LEU A 424 -13.81 -11.09 -26.43
N SER A 425 -13.12 -12.15 -26.02
CA SER A 425 -12.79 -13.31 -26.89
C SER A 425 -13.98 -14.25 -27.15
N ARG A 426 -15.19 -13.89 -26.70
CA ARG A 426 -16.45 -14.66 -26.75
C ARG A 426 -17.08 -14.83 -28.13
N GLY A 427 -17.03 -13.82 -29.01
CA GLY A 427 -17.92 -13.77 -30.18
C GLY A 427 -19.40 -14.06 -29.83
N ASP A 428 -20.22 -14.52 -30.80
CA ASP A 428 -21.64 -14.89 -30.63
C ASP A 428 -21.89 -16.16 -29.75
N SER A 429 -20.88 -16.71 -29.10
CA SER A 429 -21.03 -17.94 -28.32
C SER A 429 -21.67 -17.67 -26.93
N LEU A 430 -22.74 -18.42 -26.63
CA LEU A 430 -23.56 -18.24 -25.42
C LEU A 430 -22.89 -18.75 -24.11
N ASN A 431 -21.70 -19.35 -24.19
CA ASN A 431 -21.04 -19.95 -23.03
C ASN A 431 -20.13 -18.91 -22.36
N ARG A 432 -20.41 -18.60 -21.08
CA ARG A 432 -19.57 -17.72 -20.27
C ARG A 432 -18.23 -18.40 -19.99
N PRO A 433 -17.09 -17.67 -20.04
CA PRO A 433 -15.82 -18.21 -19.60
C PRO A 433 -15.96 -18.66 -18.15
N GLY A 434 -15.63 -19.93 -17.91
CA GLY A 434 -15.67 -20.53 -16.58
C GLY A 434 -14.31 -20.47 -15.91
N ALA A 435 -14.22 -21.01 -14.69
CA ALA A 435 -12.95 -21.24 -14.00
C ALA A 435 -11.93 -22.01 -14.87
N ASP A 436 -12.40 -22.91 -15.72
CA ASP A 436 -11.57 -23.70 -16.65
C ASP A 436 -10.90 -22.87 -17.76
N ASP A 437 -11.46 -21.70 -18.12
CA ASP A 437 -10.83 -20.76 -19.05
C ASP A 437 -9.96 -19.74 -18.29
N PHE A 438 -10.36 -19.34 -17.08
CA PHE A 438 -9.66 -18.33 -16.29
C PHE A 438 -8.37 -18.85 -15.63
N LEU A 439 -8.47 -19.95 -14.89
CA LEU A 439 -7.40 -20.40 -13.99
C LEU A 439 -6.08 -20.72 -14.72
N PRO A 440 -6.07 -21.38 -15.90
CA PRO A 440 -4.82 -21.59 -16.64
C PRO A 440 -4.13 -20.29 -17.05
N VAL A 441 -4.90 -19.28 -17.48
CA VAL A 441 -4.35 -17.94 -17.78
C VAL A 441 -3.76 -17.31 -16.54
N PHE A 442 -4.47 -17.37 -15.41
CA PHE A 442 -3.99 -16.78 -14.17
C PHE A 442 -2.72 -17.48 -13.64
N ILE A 443 -2.65 -18.82 -13.70
CA ILE A 443 -1.45 -19.59 -13.38
C ILE A 443 -0.27 -19.15 -14.24
N TYR A 444 -0.48 -19.03 -15.56
CA TYR A 444 0.56 -18.57 -16.48
C TYR A 444 1.06 -17.16 -16.11
N LEU A 445 0.15 -16.22 -15.84
CA LEU A 445 0.55 -14.87 -15.46
C LEU A 445 1.31 -14.82 -14.13
N VAL A 446 0.86 -15.57 -13.12
CA VAL A 446 1.55 -15.66 -11.82
C VAL A 446 2.93 -16.27 -11.99
N LEU A 447 3.05 -17.36 -12.75
CA LEU A 447 4.32 -18.04 -13.04
C LEU A 447 5.35 -17.10 -13.68
N HIS A 448 4.91 -16.32 -14.68
CA HIS A 448 5.77 -15.40 -15.42
C HIS A 448 5.94 -14.03 -14.75
N SER A 449 5.16 -13.72 -13.71
CA SER A 449 5.26 -12.44 -12.98
C SER A 449 6.56 -12.28 -12.19
N LYS A 450 7.10 -13.40 -11.68
CA LYS A 450 8.31 -13.48 -10.83
C LYS A 450 8.29 -12.47 -9.66
N ILE A 451 7.11 -12.26 -9.06
CA ILE A 451 6.92 -11.29 -7.98
C ILE A 451 7.65 -11.77 -6.73
N PRO A 452 8.59 -10.98 -6.16
CA PRO A 452 9.28 -11.35 -4.94
C PRO A 452 8.32 -11.28 -3.75
N GLY A 453 8.46 -12.20 -2.79
CA GLY A 453 7.64 -12.17 -1.58
C GLY A 453 6.17 -12.56 -1.79
N LEU A 454 5.79 -13.15 -2.93
CA LEU A 454 4.39 -13.42 -3.26
C LEU A 454 3.72 -14.39 -2.27
N TYR A 455 4.45 -15.40 -1.77
CA TYR A 455 3.97 -16.31 -0.73
C TYR A 455 3.76 -15.57 0.59
N SER A 456 4.74 -14.78 1.05
CA SER A 456 4.57 -13.95 2.26
C SER A 456 3.40 -12.97 2.14
N ASN A 457 3.19 -12.37 0.96
CA ASN A 457 2.04 -11.51 0.73
C ASN A 457 0.72 -12.27 0.86
N ALA A 458 0.65 -13.51 0.35
CA ALA A 458 -0.55 -14.32 0.45
C ALA A 458 -0.86 -14.71 1.91
N GLU A 459 0.15 -15.17 2.66
CA GLU A 459 -0.04 -15.50 4.09
C GLU A 459 -0.37 -14.26 4.93
N TYR A 460 0.24 -13.12 4.61
CA TYR A 460 -0.09 -11.84 5.24
C TYR A 460 -1.54 -11.42 4.99
N ILE A 461 -2.04 -11.52 3.76
CA ILE A 461 -3.46 -11.23 3.47
C ILE A 461 -4.37 -12.20 4.24
N ALA A 462 -4.03 -13.50 4.28
CA ALA A 462 -4.83 -14.48 4.99
C ALA A 462 -4.93 -14.23 6.50
N ALA A 463 -3.83 -13.77 7.11
CA ALA A 463 -3.76 -13.56 8.56
C ALA A 463 -4.34 -12.21 9.01
N TYR A 464 -4.18 -11.15 8.20
CA TYR A 464 -4.48 -9.77 8.64
C TYR A 464 -5.65 -9.10 7.94
N ARG A 465 -6.22 -9.69 6.87
CA ARG A 465 -7.44 -9.17 6.26
C ARG A 465 -8.66 -9.59 7.06
N ASN A 466 -9.65 -8.70 7.18
CA ASN A 466 -10.95 -9.05 7.74
C ASN A 466 -11.56 -10.29 7.03
N PRO A 467 -11.86 -11.39 7.76
CA PRO A 467 -12.40 -12.61 7.17
C PRO A 467 -13.74 -12.42 6.43
N ALA A 468 -14.57 -11.45 6.86
CA ALA A 468 -15.83 -11.16 6.18
C ALA A 468 -15.61 -10.66 4.74
N ASP A 469 -14.54 -9.89 4.50
CA ASP A 469 -14.23 -9.36 3.18
C ASP A 469 -13.64 -10.43 2.26
N LEU A 470 -13.08 -11.51 2.83
CA LEU A 470 -12.66 -12.70 2.10
C LEU A 470 -13.83 -13.60 1.69
N MET A 471 -15.08 -13.27 2.04
CA MET A 471 -16.29 -13.94 1.55
C MET A 471 -16.91 -13.24 0.33
N SER A 472 -16.11 -12.42 -0.37
CA SER A 472 -16.52 -11.60 -1.52
C SER A 472 -15.79 -11.99 -2.82
N LYS A 473 -15.96 -11.17 -3.87
CA LYS A 473 -15.12 -11.20 -5.10
C LYS A 473 -13.63 -11.23 -4.79
N ALA A 474 -13.20 -10.50 -3.76
CA ALA A 474 -11.80 -10.48 -3.34
C ALA A 474 -11.33 -11.85 -2.83
N GLY A 475 -12.17 -12.53 -2.04
CA GLY A 475 -11.95 -13.89 -1.57
C GLY A 475 -11.76 -14.91 -2.69
N TYR A 476 -12.64 -14.86 -3.70
CA TYR A 476 -12.52 -15.73 -4.87
C TYR A 476 -11.19 -15.50 -5.61
N CYS A 477 -10.82 -14.24 -5.86
CA CYS A 477 -9.52 -13.92 -6.49
C CYS A 477 -8.34 -14.42 -5.66
N PHE A 478 -8.43 -14.27 -4.34
CA PHE A 478 -7.39 -14.69 -3.41
C PHE A 478 -7.22 -16.22 -3.36
N VAL A 479 -8.31 -16.98 -3.34
CA VAL A 479 -8.27 -18.46 -3.42
C VAL A 479 -7.64 -18.91 -4.73
N ASN A 480 -7.97 -18.26 -5.85
CA ASN A 480 -7.33 -18.54 -7.13
C ASN A 480 -5.82 -18.24 -7.10
N LEU A 481 -5.39 -17.17 -6.41
CA LEU A 481 -3.95 -16.86 -6.29
C LEU A 481 -3.22 -17.93 -5.49
N ARG A 482 -3.78 -18.34 -4.34
CA ARG A 482 -3.21 -19.43 -3.53
C ARG A 482 -3.16 -20.74 -4.32
N SER A 483 -4.21 -21.03 -5.10
CA SER A 483 -4.25 -22.22 -5.96
C SER A 483 -3.17 -22.16 -7.04
N ALA A 484 -2.93 -21.00 -7.64
CA ALA A 484 -1.86 -20.81 -8.62
C ALA A 484 -0.46 -20.96 -8.00
N ILE A 485 -0.23 -20.39 -6.83
CA ILE A 485 1.03 -20.55 -6.07
C ILE A 485 1.29 -22.03 -5.76
N GLU A 486 0.30 -22.73 -5.21
CA GLU A 486 0.41 -24.16 -4.89
C GLU A 486 0.67 -25.00 -6.14
N PHE A 487 -0.06 -24.73 -7.23
CA PHE A 487 0.14 -25.40 -8.51
C PHE A 487 1.58 -25.24 -9.00
N ILE A 488 2.15 -24.04 -8.98
CA ILE A 488 3.54 -23.79 -9.39
C ILE A 488 4.54 -24.55 -8.51
N MET A 489 4.28 -24.60 -7.20
CA MET A 489 5.14 -25.31 -6.25
C MET A 489 5.20 -26.81 -6.55
N VAL A 490 4.07 -27.44 -6.88
CA VAL A 490 3.96 -28.88 -7.11
C VAL A 490 3.94 -29.31 -8.58
N LEU A 491 4.09 -28.37 -9.52
CA LEU A 491 3.96 -28.64 -10.96
C LEU A 491 4.86 -29.80 -11.42
N GLU A 492 4.22 -30.83 -11.95
CA GLU A 492 4.83 -32.02 -12.54
C GLU A 492 4.51 -32.13 -14.05
N PRO A 493 5.33 -32.86 -14.84
CA PRO A 493 5.11 -33.01 -16.29
C PRO A 493 3.72 -33.52 -16.65
N THR A 494 3.11 -34.39 -15.82
CA THR A 494 1.78 -34.94 -16.07
C THR A 494 0.64 -33.92 -15.95
N MET A 495 0.92 -32.75 -15.36
CA MET A 495 -0.02 -31.64 -15.22
C MET A 495 0.02 -30.69 -16.43
N LEU A 496 0.94 -30.91 -17.38
CA LEU A 496 1.13 -30.10 -18.57
C LEU A 496 0.95 -30.93 -19.84
N THR A 497 0.52 -30.27 -20.91
CA THR A 497 0.46 -30.87 -22.26
C THR A 497 1.85 -30.87 -22.89
N ILE A 498 2.74 -31.74 -22.38
CA ILE A 498 4.13 -31.92 -22.83
C ILE A 498 4.58 -33.39 -22.65
N ALA A 499 5.51 -33.86 -23.50
CA ALA A 499 6.14 -35.16 -23.30
C ALA A 499 7.08 -35.14 -22.07
N PRO A 500 7.06 -36.15 -21.19
CA PRO A 500 7.92 -36.17 -19.99
C PRO A 500 9.42 -35.95 -20.30
N ASP A 501 9.94 -36.62 -21.33
CA ASP A 501 11.33 -36.49 -21.75
C ASP A 501 11.70 -35.09 -22.27
N GLU A 502 10.73 -34.33 -22.79
CA GLU A 502 10.94 -32.94 -23.22
C GLU A 502 10.91 -32.01 -22.01
N PHE A 503 9.99 -32.23 -21.07
CA PHE A 503 9.93 -31.47 -19.82
C PHE A 503 11.23 -31.59 -19.02
N ASP A 504 11.73 -32.82 -18.83
CA ASP A 504 12.99 -33.05 -18.09
C ASP A 504 14.18 -32.37 -18.76
N ARG A 505 14.20 -32.33 -20.10
CA ARG A 505 15.24 -31.62 -20.87
C ARG A 505 15.16 -30.11 -20.69
N LEU A 506 13.97 -29.51 -20.77
CA LEU A 506 13.78 -28.07 -20.58
C LEU A 506 14.06 -27.65 -19.14
N LEU A 507 13.64 -28.45 -18.16
CA LEU A 507 13.93 -28.21 -16.75
C LEU A 507 15.43 -28.27 -16.47
N ALA A 508 16.13 -29.29 -16.96
CA ALA A 508 17.58 -29.40 -16.78
C ALA A 508 18.34 -28.24 -17.44
N ALA A 509 17.89 -27.75 -18.59
CA ALA A 509 18.46 -26.57 -19.23
C ALA A 509 18.25 -25.30 -18.38
N ALA A 510 17.02 -25.08 -17.89
CA ALA A 510 16.71 -23.93 -17.04
C ALA A 510 17.45 -23.96 -15.68
N GLU A 511 17.65 -25.15 -15.11
CA GLU A 511 18.47 -25.32 -13.90
C GLU A 511 19.95 -25.03 -14.13
N ALA A 512 20.49 -25.40 -15.30
CA ALA A 512 21.85 -25.06 -15.68
C ALA A 512 22.02 -23.53 -15.82
N ASP A 513 21.10 -22.86 -16.52
CA ASP A 513 21.12 -21.40 -16.70
C ASP A 513 21.00 -20.65 -15.36
N ALA A 514 20.18 -21.15 -14.43
CA ALA A 514 20.02 -20.55 -13.11
C ALA A 514 21.29 -20.68 -12.23
N ASN A 515 22.03 -21.77 -12.37
CA ASN A 515 23.28 -21.99 -11.64
C ASN A 515 24.45 -21.17 -12.20
N ASP A 516 24.46 -20.88 -13.51
CA ASP A 516 25.49 -20.03 -14.13
C ASP A 516 25.24 -18.51 -13.88
N SER A 517 24.02 -18.16 -13.48
CA SER A 517 23.59 -16.78 -13.19
C SER A 517 23.72 -16.37 -11.70
N SER A 518 24.06 -17.32 -10.82
CA SER A 518 24.23 -17.13 -9.37
C SER A 518 25.70 -17.14 -8.99
#